data_AF-A0A7V7F0S2-F1
#
_entry.id   AF-A0A7V7F0S2-F1
#
_cell.length_a   1.000
_cell.length_b   1.000
_cell.length_c   1.000
_cell.angle_alpha   90.00
_cell.angle_beta   90.00
_cell.angle_gamma   90.00
#
_symmetry.space_group_name_H-M   'P 1'
#
loop_
_entity.id
_entity.type
_entity.pdbx_description
1 polymer ?
#
loop_
_entity_poly.entity_id
_entity_poly.type
_entity_poly.pdbx_seq_one_letter_code
_entity_poly.pdbx_strand_id
1 'polypeptide(L)' 'MVTVCCVCKKTKNKNRWQKQAIIHGKVLSHGYCPHCYELIINKLHNLEAQSKYHDNP' A
#
# COMPACT_ATOMS: atom_id res chain seq x y z
N MET A 1 -18.21 -2.84 -5.26
CA MET A 1 -16.93 -2.13 -5.46
C MET A 1 -15.78 -3.07 -5.15
N VAL A 2 -14.68 -3.04 -5.91
CA VAL A 2 -13.46 -3.83 -5.66
C VAL A 2 -12.31 -2.87 -5.37
N THR A 3 -11.64 -3.01 -4.23
CA THR A 3 -10.47 -2.18 -3.92
C THR A 3 -9.21 -2.85 -4.42
N VAL A 4 -8.37 -2.11 -5.15
CA VAL A 4 -7.09 -2.55 -5.70
C VAL A 4 -5.95 -1.86 -4.94
N CYS A 5 -4.92 -2.61 -4.57
CA CYS A 5 -3.74 -2.06 -3.93
C CYS A 5 -2.91 -1.32 -4.98
N CYS A 6 -2.60 -0.04 -4.74
CA CYS A 6 -1.83 0.80 -5.67
C CYS A 6 -0.43 0.22 -5.95
N VAL A 7 0.14 -0.49 -4.98
CA VAL A 7 1.51 -1.02 -5.02
C VAL A 7 1.54 -2.41 -5.65
N CYS A 8 1.00 -3.43 -4.97
CA CYS A 8 1.13 -4.83 -5.41
C CYS A 8 0.00 -5.32 -6.32
N LYS A 9 -0.98 -4.47 -6.66
CA LYS A 9 -2.15 -4.77 -7.50
C LYS A 9 -3.04 -5.93 -7.02
N LYS A 10 -2.84 -6.41 -5.77
CA LYS A 10 -3.80 -7.31 -5.12
C LYS A 10 -5.14 -6.60 -4.95
N THR A 11 -6.23 -7.35 -4.99
CA THR A 11 -7.58 -6.83 -4.77
C THR A 11 -8.14 -7.32 -3.44
N LYS A 12 -9.01 -6.52 -2.82
CA LYS A 12 -9.70 -6.86 -1.57
C LYS A 12 -10.99 -7.64 -1.87
N ASN A 13 -11.08 -8.86 -1.37
CA ASN A 13 -12.25 -9.74 -1.45
C ASN A 13 -12.56 -10.30 -0.06
N LYS A 14 -13.78 -10.11 0.46
CA LYS A 14 -14.23 -10.64 1.77
C LYS A 14 -13.16 -10.52 2.87
N ASN A 15 -12.56 -9.33 3.01
CA ASN A 15 -11.48 -9.00 3.96
C ASN A 15 -10.08 -9.62 3.70
N ARG A 16 -9.85 -10.28 2.57
CA ARG A 16 -8.54 -10.78 2.17
C ARG A 16 -8.00 -10.05 0.95
N TRP A 17 -6.70 -9.84 0.91
CA TRP A 17 -6.00 -9.26 -0.24
C TRP A 17 -5.39 -10.37 -1.09
N GLN A 18 -5.88 -10.53 -2.32
CA GLN A 18 -5.47 -11.63 -3.19
C GLN A 18 -5.17 -11.14 -4.61
N LYS A 19 -4.25 -11.83 -5.29
CA LYS A 19 -3.97 -11.59 -6.70
C LYS A 19 -5.00 -12.37 -7.51
N GLN A 20 -6.03 -11.66 -7.97
CA GLN A 20 -7.13 -12.22 -8.75
C GLN A 20 -7.43 -11.28 -9.92
N ALA A 21 -7.91 -11.84 -11.02
CA ALA A 21 -8.37 -11.03 -12.14
C ALA A 21 -9.53 -10.13 -11.70
N ILE A 22 -9.53 -8.88 -12.16
CA ILE A 22 -10.65 -7.98 -11.99
C ILE A 22 -11.71 -8.39 -13.02
N ILE A 23 -12.90 -8.77 -12.54
CA ILE A 23 -14.03 -9.07 -13.42
C ILE A 23 -14.49 -7.76 -14.08
N HIS A 24 -14.62 -7.79 -15.41
CA HIS A 24 -15.12 -6.65 -16.20
C HIS A 24 -16.48 -6.15 -15.67
N GLY A 25 -16.68 -4.83 -15.68
CA GLY A 25 -17.94 -4.20 -15.23
C GLY A 25 -18.04 -3.93 -13.73
N LYS A 26 -17.01 -4.20 -12.92
CA LYS A 26 -17.00 -3.83 -11.50
C LYS A 26 -16.39 -2.45 -11.27
N VAL A 27 -17.07 -1.62 -10.46
CA VAL A 27 -16.53 -0.34 -9.97
C VAL A 27 -15.29 -0.60 -9.11
N LEU A 28 -14.20 0.08 -9.45
CA LEU A 28 -12.91 0.00 -8.78
C LEU A 28 -12.74 1.13 -7.74
N SER A 29 -12.15 0.80 -6.60
CA SER A 29 -11.48 1.75 -5.72
C SER A 29 -9.99 1.47 -5.65
N HIS A 30 -9.22 2.49 -5.32
CA HIS A 30 -7.78 2.38 -5.08
C HIS A 30 -7.50 2.51 -3.57
N GLY A 31 -6.50 1.79 -3.09
CA GLY A 31 -6.07 1.84 -1.70
C GLY A 31 -4.74 1.12 -1.49
N TYR A 32 -4.41 0.82 -0.23
CA TYR A 32 -3.21 0.07 0.14
C TYR A 32 -3.60 -1.19 0.90
N CYS A 33 -2.93 -2.31 0.60
CA CYS A 33 -3.02 -3.49 1.46
C CYS A 33 -2.15 -3.29 2.71
N PRO A 34 -2.47 -3.95 3.84
CA PRO A 34 -1.74 -3.79 5.11
C PRO A 34 -0.22 -3.93 4.94
N HIS A 35 0.20 -4.96 4.21
CA HIS A 35 1.62 -5.20 3.95
C HIS A 35 2.31 -4.04 3.20
N CYS A 36 1.69 -3.54 2.12
CA CYS A 36 2.30 -2.42 1.38
C CYS A 36 2.24 -1.11 2.17
N TYR A 37 1.21 -0.91 2.99
CA TYR A 37 1.11 0.24 3.88
C TYR A 37 2.25 0.22 4.90
N GLU A 38 2.45 -0.89 5.61
CA GLU A 38 3.54 -1.05 6.59
C GLU A 38 4.92 -0.83 5.98
N LEU A 39 5.17 -1.38 4.78
CA LEU A 39 6.43 -1.17 4.07
C LEU A 39 6.69 0.31 3.77
N ILE A 40 5.66 1.06 3.36
CA ILE A 40 5.78 2.49 3.07
C ILE A 40 6.03 3.27 4.36
N ILE A 41 5.25 3.02 5.42
CA ILE A 41 5.40 3.71 6.71
C ILE A 41 6.78 3.43 7.32
N ASN A 42 7.25 2.19 7.33
CA ASN A 42 8.58 1.85 7.82
C ASN A 42 9.68 2.54 7.00
N LYS A 43 9.52 2.62 5.68
CA LYS A 43 10.46 3.35 4.83
C LYS A 43 10.48 4.84 5.17
N LEU A 44 9.32 5.45 5.42
CA LEU A 44 9.23 6.87 5.80
C LEU A 44 9.89 7.12 7.16
N HIS A 45 9.62 6.31 8.18
CA HIS A 45 10.26 6.45 9.49
C HIS A 45 11.79 6.31 9.41
N ASN A 46 12.30 5.40 8.58
CA ASN A 46 13.74 5.26 8.38
C ASN A 46 14.37 6.49 7.70
N LEU A 47 13.65 7.11 6.76
CA LEU A 47 14.11 8.34 6.11
C LEU A 47 14.08 9.53 7.09
N GLU A 48 13.05 9.65 7.91
CA GLU A 48 12.97 10.67 8.96
C GLU A 48 14.10 10.52 9.99
N ALA A 49 14.41 9.27 10.38
CA ALA A 49 15.52 8.98 11.27
C ALA A 49 16.86 9.38 10.64
N GLN A 50 17.07 9.13 9.35
CA GLN A 50 18.28 9.50 8.62
C GLN A 50 18.41 11.03 8.42
N SER A 51 17.29 11.72 8.18
CA SER A 51 17.29 13.18 8.02
C SER A 51 17.75 13.90 9.28
N LYS A 52 17.40 13.39 10.47
CA LYS A 52 17.79 13.97 11.76
C LYS A 52 19.30 13.94 12.04
N TYR A 53 20.08 13.15 11.30
CA TYR A 53 21.55 13.12 11.44
C TYR A 53 22.27 14.12 10.53
N HIS A 54 21.59 14.69 9.54
CA HIS A 54 22.19 15.63 8.58
C HIS A 54 21.99 17.12 8.96
N ASP A 55 21.24 17.39 10.04
CA ASP A 55 20.96 18.74 10.57
C ASP A 55 21.67 19.04 11.90
N ASN A 56 22.80 18.36 12.20
CA ASN A 56 23.65 18.74 13.33
C ASN A 56 24.92 19.44 12.78
N PRO A 57 25.08 20.77 12.99
CA PRO A 57 26.26 21.52 12.55
C PRO A 57 27.55 21.11 13.26
#